data_AF-A0A9Q1ECA1-F1
#
_entry.id   AF-A0A9Q1ECA1-F1
#
_cell.length_a   1.000
_cell.length_b   1.000
_cell.length_c   1.000
_cell.angle_alpha   90.00
_cell.angle_beta   90.00
_cell.angle_gamma   90.00
#
_symmetry.space_group_name_H-M   'P 1'
#
loop_
_entity.id
_entity.type
_entity.pdbx_description
1 polymer ?
#
loop_
_entity_poly.entity_id
_entity_poly.type
_entity_poly.pdbx_seq_one_letter_code
_entity_poly.pdbx_strand_id
1 'polypeptide(L)'
;MSQEQAGALLRNTSGGVELQVVSGDDASVTGYPEEELDSHVFHSDLGPTQYERITLDRGSDGLGFSIVGGFGSPHGDLPIYVKSVFGKGAASKDGRLQRGDQIVAVDGVSLGGVTHHEAVEMLKRTRGSVSLTVLSHARDFSV
;
A
#
# COMPACT_ATOMS: atom_id res chain seq x y z
N MET A 1 -3.07 -64.27 -10.84
CA MET A 1 -2.72 -64.42 -9.41
C MET A 1 -2.53 -63.04 -8.83
N SER A 2 -2.98 -62.86 -7.59
CA SER A 2 -3.00 -61.63 -6.77
C SER A 2 -4.12 -60.62 -7.10
N GLN A 3 -4.93 -60.12 -6.17
CA GLN A 3 -5.12 -60.44 -4.75
C GLN A 3 -6.41 -59.73 -4.28
N GLU A 4 -7.26 -60.44 -3.54
CA GLU A 4 -8.11 -60.00 -2.41
C GLU A 4 -8.95 -58.72 -2.56
N GLN A 5 -10.27 -58.82 -2.75
CA GLN A 5 -11.25 -58.90 -1.65
C GLN A 5 -10.99 -57.94 -0.47
N ALA A 6 -11.58 -56.74 -0.56
CA ALA A 6 -12.13 -56.03 0.58
C ALA A 6 -13.45 -55.41 0.09
N GLY A 7 -14.63 -55.77 0.57
CA GLY A 7 -14.98 -56.09 1.96
C GLY A 7 -15.58 -54.82 2.56
N ALA A 8 -16.89 -54.67 2.39
CA ALA A 8 -17.68 -53.49 2.72
C ALA A 8 -17.51 -53.01 4.18
N LEU A 9 -17.22 -51.71 4.36
CA LEU A 9 -17.51 -50.97 5.58
C LEU A 9 -17.72 -49.48 5.26
N LEU A 10 -18.95 -49.09 4.92
CA LEU A 10 -19.46 -47.76 5.26
C LEU A 10 -20.92 -47.93 5.72
N ARG A 11 -21.07 -48.38 6.96
CA ARG A 11 -22.35 -48.30 7.67
C ARG A 11 -22.54 -46.87 8.14
N ASN A 12 -23.61 -46.24 7.66
CA ASN A 12 -24.40 -45.25 8.38
C ASN A 12 -23.69 -43.94 8.79
N THR A 13 -23.71 -42.95 7.91
CA THR A 13 -23.84 -41.54 8.33
C THR A 13 -24.82 -40.84 7.38
N SER A 14 -26.01 -40.55 7.89
CA SER A 14 -26.95 -39.62 7.27
C SER A 14 -26.47 -38.20 7.59
N GLY A 15 -25.52 -37.73 6.79
CA GLY A 15 -25.05 -36.35 6.72
C GLY A 15 -24.84 -36.04 5.24
N GLY A 16 -25.32 -34.87 4.80
CA GLY A 16 -25.48 -34.52 3.38
C GLY A 16 -24.30 -34.88 2.48
N VAL A 17 -24.62 -35.48 1.32
CA VAL A 17 -23.66 -35.77 0.26
C VAL A 17 -23.54 -34.53 -0.62
N GLU A 18 -22.42 -33.83 -0.52
CA GLU A 18 -22.05 -32.78 -1.48
C GLU A 18 -21.36 -33.45 -2.68
N LEU A 19 -22.03 -33.46 -3.83
CA LEU A 19 -21.49 -33.99 -5.08
C LEU A 19 -20.67 -32.89 -5.76
N GLN A 20 -19.35 -32.97 -5.68
CA GLN A 20 -18.48 -32.09 -6.45
C GLN A 20 -18.38 -32.60 -7.89
N VAL A 21 -19.11 -31.95 -8.79
CA VAL A 21 -18.93 -32.11 -10.24
C VAL A 21 -17.69 -31.33 -10.66
N VAL A 22 -16.67 -32.02 -11.18
CA VAL A 22 -15.54 -31.37 -11.83
C VAL A 22 -15.82 -31.40 -13.33
N SER A 23 -16.24 -30.26 -13.88
CA SER A 23 -16.24 -30.03 -15.32
C SER A 23 -15.49 -28.74 -15.59
N GLY A 24 -14.49 -28.85 -16.44
CA GLY A 24 -13.49 -27.83 -16.71
C GLY A 24 -13.99 -26.61 -17.46
N ASP A 25 -13.15 -25.58 -17.32
CA ASP A 25 -12.77 -24.59 -18.32
C ASP A 25 -13.80 -23.51 -18.73
N ASP A 26 -13.65 -22.39 -18.02
CA ASP A 26 -13.31 -21.05 -18.53
C ASP A 26 -14.42 -20.00 -18.76
N ALA A 27 -14.10 -18.79 -18.27
CA ALA A 27 -14.74 -17.49 -18.44
C ALA A 27 -16.01 -17.17 -17.60
N SER A 28 -15.78 -16.90 -16.30
CA SER A 28 -16.50 -15.82 -15.61
C SER A 28 -15.65 -15.24 -14.47
N VAL A 29 -14.75 -14.29 -14.75
CA VAL A 29 -14.21 -13.40 -13.72
C VAL A 29 -15.06 -12.13 -13.71
N THR A 30 -16.16 -12.25 -12.98
CA THR A 30 -16.87 -11.11 -12.39
C THR A 30 -16.34 -10.94 -10.98
N GLY A 31 -16.13 -9.69 -10.57
CA GLY A 31 -16.00 -9.36 -9.16
C GLY A 31 -14.55 -9.21 -8.72
N TYR A 32 -14.18 -7.95 -8.51
CA TYR A 32 -13.02 -7.45 -7.80
C TYR A 32 -12.68 -8.34 -6.59
N PRO A 33 -11.53 -9.03 -6.58
CA PRO A 33 -11.06 -9.65 -5.36
C PRO A 33 -10.36 -8.57 -4.52
N GLU A 34 -11.02 -8.28 -3.41
CA GLU A 34 -10.49 -7.56 -2.26
C GLU A 34 -9.45 -8.49 -1.60
N GLU A 35 -8.23 -8.57 -2.15
CA GLU A 35 -7.18 -9.47 -1.62
C GLU A 35 -6.49 -8.85 -0.40
N GLU A 36 -7.13 -9.06 0.75
CA GLU A 36 -6.60 -9.75 1.94
C GLU A 36 -5.06 -9.72 2.10
N LEU A 37 -4.59 -8.78 2.93
CA LEU A 37 -3.23 -8.77 3.49
C LEU A 37 -3.08 -9.90 4.51
N ASP A 38 -2.46 -11.02 4.13
CA ASP A 38 -2.00 -12.01 5.09
C ASP A 38 -0.47 -12.04 5.23
N SER A 39 -0.08 -11.54 6.40
CA SER A 39 1.25 -11.45 7.01
C SER A 39 2.12 -12.69 6.84
N HIS A 40 3.45 -12.53 6.77
CA HIS A 40 4.40 -13.40 7.47
C HIS A 40 5.81 -12.79 7.56
N VAL A 41 6.29 -12.71 8.82
CA VAL A 41 7.69 -12.53 9.25
C VAL A 41 8.27 -11.12 9.16
N PHE A 42 7.89 -10.24 10.10
CA PHE A 42 8.80 -9.58 11.06
C PHE A 42 7.91 -8.95 12.15
N HIS A 43 7.95 -9.50 13.37
CA HIS A 43 7.44 -8.81 14.56
C HIS A 43 8.40 -7.65 14.83
N SER A 44 8.15 -6.51 14.19
CA SER A 44 8.77 -5.25 14.51
C SER A 44 7.61 -4.31 14.77
N ASP A 45 7.51 -3.86 16.01
CA ASP A 45 6.63 -2.86 16.63
C ASP A 45 6.28 -1.62 15.74
N LEU A 46 5.68 -1.86 14.58
CA LEU A 46 5.29 -0.90 13.58
C LEU A 46 3.89 -1.34 13.18
N GLY A 47 2.86 -0.72 13.76
CA GLY A 47 1.48 -1.02 13.40
C GLY A 47 1.23 -0.83 11.89
N PRO A 48 0.04 -1.23 11.40
CA PRO A 48 -0.23 -1.27 9.96
C PRO A 48 0.09 0.07 9.31
N THR A 49 0.85 0.04 8.20
CA THR A 49 1.03 1.23 7.36
C THR A 49 -0.31 1.62 6.78
N GLN A 50 -0.77 2.83 7.08
CA GLN A 50 -2.08 3.33 6.66
C GLN A 50 -1.92 4.33 5.52
N TYR A 51 -2.81 4.24 4.53
CA TYR A 51 -2.94 5.24 3.49
C TYR A 51 -3.66 6.47 4.03
N GLU A 52 -3.03 7.62 3.93
CA GLU A 52 -3.62 8.89 4.34
C GLU A 52 -3.64 9.88 3.16
N ARG A 53 -4.75 10.60 3.00
CA ARG A 53 -4.85 11.73 2.08
C ARG A 53 -4.65 13.04 2.84
N ILE A 54 -3.60 13.76 2.48
CA ILE A 54 -3.23 15.05 3.07
C ILE A 54 -3.39 16.11 2.00
N THR A 55 -4.08 17.20 2.32
CA THR A 55 -4.16 18.37 1.42
C THR A 55 -3.41 19.52 2.07
N LEU A 56 -2.39 20.04 1.38
CA LEU A 56 -1.55 21.12 1.87
C LEU A 56 -1.72 22.36 1.01
N ASP A 57 -2.06 23.49 1.62
CA ASP A 57 -2.00 24.80 0.97
C ASP A 57 -0.57 25.30 0.91
N ARG A 58 -0.09 25.60 -0.29
CA ARG A 58 1.26 26.11 -0.52
C ARG A 58 1.44 27.46 0.17
N GLY A 59 2.45 27.54 1.03
CA GLY A 59 2.85 28.78 1.70
C GLY A 59 3.83 29.61 0.86
N SER A 60 4.33 30.70 1.45
CA SER A 60 5.39 31.56 0.88
C SER A 60 6.64 30.77 0.46
N ASP A 61 7.02 29.78 1.26
CA ASP A 61 8.23 28.96 1.09
C ASP A 61 7.91 27.60 0.44
N GLY A 62 6.76 27.46 -0.22
CA GLY A 62 6.33 26.22 -0.85
C GLY A 62 5.58 25.28 0.09
N LEU A 63 5.79 23.97 -0.10
CA LEU A 63 5.08 22.92 0.65
C LEU A 63 5.70 22.60 2.01
N GLY A 64 6.95 23.00 2.24
CA GLY A 64 7.56 22.85 3.56
C GLY A 64 8.15 21.48 3.89
N PHE A 65 8.51 20.68 2.89
CA PHE A 65 9.21 19.42 3.09
C PHE A 65 10.19 19.15 1.93
N SER A 66 11.05 18.16 2.10
CA SER A 66 11.97 17.65 1.08
C SER A 66 11.75 16.17 0.86
N ILE A 67 12.05 15.71 -0.36
CA ILE A 67 11.89 14.31 -0.76
C ILE A 67 13.23 13.66 -1.14
N VAL A 68 13.27 12.34 -1.07
CA VAL A 68 14.36 11.48 -1.57
C VAL A 68 13.75 10.27 -2.30
N GLY A 69 14.61 9.49 -2.96
CA GLY A 69 14.20 8.34 -3.76
C GLY A 69 13.74 8.75 -5.15
N GLY A 70 12.96 7.88 -5.79
CA GLY A 70 12.58 7.93 -7.19
C GLY A 70 13.33 6.89 -8.01
N PHE A 71 12.75 6.53 -9.15
CA PHE A 71 13.37 5.63 -10.12
C PHE A 71 14.68 6.22 -10.66
N GLY A 72 15.74 5.42 -10.70
CA GLY A 72 17.08 5.85 -11.11
C GLY A 72 17.74 6.86 -10.16
N SER A 73 17.29 6.97 -8.91
CA SER A 73 17.97 7.85 -7.94
C SER A 73 19.39 7.33 -7.60
N PRO A 74 20.28 8.16 -7.03
CA PRO A 74 21.62 7.72 -6.60
C PRO A 74 21.60 6.56 -5.58
N HIS A 75 20.44 6.28 -4.97
CA HIS A 75 20.21 5.21 -4.02
C HIS A 75 19.52 3.99 -4.64
N GLY A 76 19.37 3.95 -5.97
CA GLY A 76 18.63 2.94 -6.70
C GLY A 76 17.15 3.30 -6.91
N ASP A 77 16.38 2.30 -7.31
CA ASP A 77 14.95 2.42 -7.59
C ASP A 77 14.15 2.34 -6.30
N LEU A 78 14.12 3.47 -5.58
CA LEU A 78 13.40 3.61 -4.31
C LEU A 78 12.08 4.39 -4.52
N PRO A 79 11.03 4.11 -3.72
CA PRO A 79 9.88 4.98 -3.64
C PRO A 79 10.23 6.42 -3.25
N ILE A 80 9.28 7.34 -3.46
CA ILE A 80 9.44 8.73 -3.04
C ILE A 80 9.13 8.84 -1.54
N TYR A 81 10.11 9.26 -0.74
CA TYR A 81 9.96 9.43 0.70
C TYR A 81 10.16 10.87 1.13
N VAL A 82 9.49 11.27 2.22
CA VAL A 82 9.73 12.54 2.90
C VAL A 82 11.04 12.46 3.69
N LYS A 83 12.05 13.20 3.25
CA LYS A 83 13.36 13.29 3.91
C LYS A 83 13.28 14.16 5.18
N SER A 84 12.60 15.30 5.10
CA SER A 84 12.51 16.27 6.19
C SER A 84 11.30 17.16 6.03
N VAL A 85 10.66 17.50 7.14
CA VAL A 85 9.59 18.49 7.24
C VAL A 85 10.15 19.74 7.92
N PHE A 86 9.93 20.92 7.34
CA PHE A 86 10.50 22.17 7.83
C PHE A 86 9.53 22.88 8.77
N GLY A 87 9.95 23.20 10.00
CA GLY A 87 9.12 23.69 11.11
C GLY A 87 8.31 24.99 10.90
N LYS A 88 8.42 25.63 9.73
CA LYS A 88 7.63 26.82 9.35
C LYS A 88 6.83 26.64 8.06
N GLY A 89 6.99 25.51 7.39
CA GLY A 89 6.36 25.21 6.12
C GLY A 89 4.93 24.66 6.24
N ALA A 90 4.22 24.58 5.12
CA ALA A 90 2.82 24.15 5.09
C ALA A 90 2.62 22.74 5.68
N ALA A 91 3.47 21.78 5.31
CA ALA A 91 3.45 20.43 5.87
C ALA A 91 3.60 20.39 7.40
N SER A 92 4.47 21.22 7.97
CA SER A 92 4.64 21.28 9.42
C SER A 92 3.46 21.92 10.14
N LYS A 93 2.77 22.88 9.50
CA LYS A 93 1.58 23.53 10.06
C LYS A 93 0.37 22.60 10.06
N ASP A 94 0.24 21.78 9.02
CA ASP A 94 -0.77 20.72 8.95
C ASP A 94 -0.47 19.58 9.93
N GLY A 95 0.80 19.17 10.06
CA GLY A 95 1.28 18.24 11.09
C GLY A 95 1.05 16.76 10.82
N ARG A 96 0.28 16.41 9.77
CA ARG A 96 0.02 15.00 9.42
C ARG A 96 1.17 14.38 8.65
N LEU A 97 1.80 15.13 7.75
CA LEU A 97 2.99 14.68 7.02
C LEU A 97 4.23 14.68 7.93
N GLN A 98 4.97 13.57 7.95
CA GLN A 98 6.14 13.35 8.78
C GLN A 98 7.33 12.86 7.96
N ARG A 99 8.52 12.99 8.53
CA ARG A 99 9.72 12.37 7.96
C ARG A 99 9.55 10.85 7.94
N GLY A 100 9.91 10.23 6.82
CA GLY A 100 9.80 8.79 6.61
C GLY A 100 8.50 8.36 5.94
N ASP A 101 7.49 9.23 5.86
CA ASP A 101 6.29 8.94 5.07
C ASP A 101 6.66 8.71 3.60
N GLN A 102 6.04 7.70 2.99
CA GLN A 102 6.15 7.48 1.56
C GLN A 102 5.05 8.24 0.84
N ILE A 103 5.40 9.04 -0.15
CA ILE A 103 4.43 9.70 -1.03
C ILE A 103 4.13 8.76 -2.18
N VAL A 104 2.88 8.32 -2.26
CA VAL A 104 2.39 7.35 -3.25
C VAL A 104 1.77 8.06 -4.44
N ALA A 105 1.09 9.19 -4.22
CA ALA A 105 0.48 9.97 -5.29
C ALA A 105 0.46 11.48 -4.98
N VAL A 106 0.48 12.28 -6.04
CA VAL A 106 0.34 13.75 -6.02
C VAL A 106 -0.84 14.12 -6.92
N ASP A 107 -1.83 14.81 -6.37
CA ASP A 107 -3.06 15.22 -7.06
C ASP A 107 -3.77 14.05 -7.76
N GLY A 108 -3.72 12.86 -7.17
CA GLY A 108 -4.30 11.63 -7.70
C GLY A 108 -3.44 10.92 -8.75
N VAL A 109 -2.28 11.46 -9.12
CA VAL A 109 -1.31 10.82 -10.04
C VAL A 109 -0.30 10.01 -9.22
N SER A 110 -0.18 8.72 -9.52
CA SER A 110 0.76 7.81 -8.86
C SER A 110 2.22 8.20 -9.11
N LEU A 111 3.06 8.05 -8.07
CA LEU A 111 4.52 8.21 -8.13
C LEU A 111 5.26 6.88 -8.36
N GLY A 112 4.55 5.78 -8.60
CA GLY A 112 5.15 4.48 -8.88
C GLY A 112 6.01 4.51 -10.14
N GLY A 113 7.30 4.18 -10.03
CA GLY A 113 8.25 4.17 -11.15
C GLY A 113 8.64 5.56 -11.66
N VAL A 114 8.22 6.63 -10.99
CA VAL A 114 8.53 8.00 -11.37
C VAL A 114 9.96 8.37 -10.93
N THR A 115 10.69 9.11 -11.77
CA THR A 115 12.03 9.58 -11.41
C THR A 115 11.99 10.64 -10.31
N HIS A 116 13.11 10.82 -9.61
CA HIS A 116 13.22 11.89 -8.61
C HIS A 116 12.84 13.27 -9.19
N HIS A 117 13.31 13.57 -10.40
CA HIS A 117 13.09 14.85 -11.04
C HIS A 117 11.60 15.07 -11.37
N GLU A 118 10.95 14.07 -11.96
CA GLU A 118 9.51 14.16 -12.29
C GLU A 118 8.65 14.30 -11.04
N ALA A 119 8.97 13.59 -9.95
CA ALA A 119 8.26 13.75 -8.68
C ALA A 119 8.37 15.19 -8.14
N VAL A 120 9.56 15.79 -8.21
CA VAL A 120 9.78 17.19 -7.84
C VAL A 120 8.97 18.13 -8.74
N GLU A 121 8.96 17.90 -10.05
CA GLU A 121 8.23 18.73 -10.99
C GLU A 121 6.71 18.64 -10.79
N MET A 122 6.17 17.47 -10.49
CA MET A 122 4.75 17.32 -10.13
C MET A 122 4.40 18.12 -8.87
N LEU A 123 5.20 17.98 -7.80
CA LEU A 123 5.00 18.73 -6.56
C LEU A 123 5.10 20.24 -6.75
N LYS A 124 5.94 20.71 -7.68
CA LYS A 124 6.10 22.14 -8.02
C LYS A 124 4.98 22.67 -8.92
N ARG A 125 4.52 21.87 -9.88
CA ARG A 125 3.52 22.26 -10.89
C ARG A 125 2.18 22.62 -10.27
N THR A 126 1.79 21.94 -9.20
CA THR A 126 0.57 22.23 -8.46
C THR A 126 0.57 23.67 -7.95
N ARG A 127 -0.53 24.40 -8.08
CA ARG A 127 -0.68 25.79 -7.60
C ARG A 127 -1.78 25.84 -6.55
N GLY A 128 -1.58 26.64 -5.50
CA GLY A 128 -2.53 26.70 -4.38
C GLY A 128 -2.36 25.48 -3.48
N SER A 129 -3.24 24.50 -3.59
CA SER A 129 -3.26 23.32 -2.72
C SER A 129 -2.78 22.08 -3.45
N VAL A 130 -2.08 21.18 -2.76
CA VAL A 130 -1.67 19.86 -3.28
C VAL A 130 -2.28 18.74 -2.47
N SER A 131 -2.81 17.72 -3.14
CA SER A 131 -3.33 16.51 -2.49
C SER A 131 -2.28 15.40 -2.56
N LEU A 132 -1.71 15.04 -1.42
CA LEU A 132 -0.78 13.93 -1.28
C LEU A 132 -1.54 12.69 -0.80
N THR A 133 -1.26 11.55 -1.42
CA THR A 133 -1.59 10.24 -0.84
C THR A 133 -0.30 9.66 -0.29
N VAL A 134 -0.26 9.43 1.02
CA VAL A 134 0.93 8.93 1.71
C VAL A 134 0.68 7.60 2.39
N LEU A 135 1.73 6.81 2.53
CA LEU A 135 1.78 5.67 3.43
C LEU A 135 2.54 6.10 4.67
N SER A 136 1.84 6.14 5.79
CA SER A 136 2.39 6.48 7.09
C SER A 136 2.42 5.24 7.97
N HIS A 137 3.52 5.03 8.70
CA HIS A 137 3.57 4.01 9.74
C HIS A 137 2.61 4.39 10.87
N ALA A 138 1.90 3.40 11.42
CA ALA A 138 1.07 3.63 12.61
C ALA A 138 1.95 4.24 13.70
N ARG A 139 1.57 5.43 14.15
CA ARG A 139 2.28 6.14 15.20
C ARG A 139 2.01 5.37 16.49
N ASP A 140 3.02 4.65 16.97
CA ASP A 140 2.97 4.13 18.33
C ASP A 140 3.06 5.33 19.28
N PHE A 141 1.92 5.68 19.88
CA PHE A 141 1.85 6.64 20.96
C PHE A 141 2.03 5.88 22.28
N SER A 142 3.17 5.22 22.50
CA SER A 142 3.47 4.71 23.84
C SER A 142 3.69 5.90 24.78
N VAL A 143 2.70 6.12 25.65
CA VAL A 143 2.73 7.02 26.82
C VAL A 143 3.42 6.39 28.01
#